data_AF-A0A067H9K1-F1
#
_entry.id   AF-A0A067H9K1-F1
#
_cell.length_a   1.000
_cell.length_b   1.000
_cell.length_c   1.000
_cell.angle_alpha   90.00
_cell.angle_beta   90.00
_cell.angle_gamma   90.00
#
_symmetry.space_group_name_H-M   'P 1'
#
loop_
_entity.id
_entity.type
_entity.pdbx_description
1 polymer ?
#
loop_
_entity_poly.entity_id
_entity_poly.type
_entity_poly.pdbx_seq_one_letter_code
_entity_poly.pdbx_strand_id
1 'polypeptide(L)'
;MYCLRFVWIHCRYPNPSAFTYERRLFRPFEYALQPPPWYKKDHVAVNKPEVPSGVPELKQYDGPQCYIIPGNHDWFDGLNTFMRFICHKSWLGGWFMPQKKSYFALQLPKGWWVFGLDLALHCDIDVYQFKFFAELVKEQ
;
A
#
# COMPACT_ATOMS: atom_id res chain seq x y z
N MET A 1 5.11 -16.68 9.51
CA MET A 1 5.03 -16.91 8.04
C MET A 1 4.41 -15.65 7.45
N TYR A 2 5.19 -14.76 6.82
CA TYR A 2 4.66 -13.49 6.33
C TYR A 2 3.67 -13.75 5.18
N CYS A 3 2.37 -13.64 5.44
CA CYS A 3 1.36 -13.70 4.38
C CYS A 3 1.32 -12.33 3.69
N LEU A 4 2.32 -12.08 2.84
CA LEU A 4 2.31 -10.96 1.92
C LEU A 4 1.42 -11.31 0.74
N ARG A 5 0.29 -10.61 0.60
CA ARG A 5 -0.51 -10.66 -0.62
C ARG A 5 -0.36 -9.35 -1.38
N PHE A 6 0.17 -9.48 -2.59
CA PHE A 6 0.18 -8.41 -3.57
C PHE A 6 -1.19 -8.37 -4.24
N VAL A 7 -1.79 -7.19 -4.22
CA VAL A 7 -3.11 -6.97 -4.79
C VAL A 7 -2.92 -6.04 -5.99
N TRP A 8 -2.78 -6.63 -7.18
CA TRP A 8 -2.81 -5.88 -8.43
C TRP A 8 -4.26 -5.75 -8.88
N ILE A 9 -4.85 -4.60 -8.61
CA ILE A 9 -6.29 -4.40 -8.80
C ILE A 9 -6.56 -3.30 -9.83
N HIS A 10 -7.14 -3.72 -10.95
CA HIS A 10 -7.76 -2.87 -11.98
C HIS A 10 -9.15 -2.33 -11.55
N CYS A 11 -9.41 -2.05 -10.25
CA CYS A 11 -10.77 -1.73 -9.77
C CYS A 11 -11.24 -0.30 -10.07
N ARG A 12 -10.41 0.58 -10.65
CA ARG A 12 -10.59 2.03 -10.54
C ARG A 12 -11.06 2.69 -11.84
N TYR A 13 -11.47 1.85 -12.79
CA TYR A 13 -12.11 2.28 -14.03
C TYR A 13 -13.53 2.84 -13.78
N PRO A 14 -13.92 3.97 -14.41
CA PRO A 14 -13.11 4.77 -15.32
C PRO A 14 -12.18 5.76 -14.59
N ASN A 15 -12.57 6.29 -13.43
CA ASN A 15 -11.84 7.34 -12.71
C ASN A 15 -11.63 7.03 -11.21
N PRO A 16 -10.52 7.51 -10.61
CA PRO A 16 -10.28 7.40 -9.19
C PRO A 16 -11.29 8.28 -8.44
N SER A 17 -12.04 7.68 -7.52
CA SER A 17 -12.96 8.41 -6.65
C SER A 17 -13.14 7.68 -5.33
N ALA A 18 -13.61 8.39 -4.30
CA ALA A 18 -13.96 7.77 -3.02
C ALA A 18 -14.96 6.61 -3.21
N PHE A 19 -15.94 6.78 -4.10
CA PHE A 19 -16.94 5.75 -4.37
C PHE A 19 -16.34 4.48 -4.97
N THR A 20 -15.45 4.61 -5.97
CA THR A 20 -14.83 3.44 -6.63
C THR A 20 -13.89 2.69 -5.66
N TYR A 21 -13.08 3.41 -4.88
CA TYR A 21 -12.24 2.79 -3.85
C TYR A 21 -13.06 2.10 -2.78
N GLU A 22 -14.09 2.75 -2.23
CA GLU A 22 -14.91 2.14 -1.19
C GLU A 22 -15.64 0.89 -1.66
N ARG A 23 -16.33 0.96 -2.81
CA ARG A 23 -17.19 -0.13 -3.28
C ARG A 23 -16.41 -1.28 -3.90
N ARG A 24 -15.30 -1.00 -4.59
CA ARG A 24 -14.60 -2.00 -5.41
C ARG A 24 -13.29 -2.48 -4.80
N LEU A 25 -12.67 -1.71 -3.90
CA LEU A 25 -11.46 -2.12 -3.20
C LEU A 25 -11.72 -2.40 -1.72
N PHE A 26 -12.26 -1.45 -0.95
CA PHE A 26 -12.34 -1.60 0.50
C PHE A 26 -13.40 -2.61 0.93
N ARG A 27 -14.65 -2.44 0.52
CA ARG A 27 -15.76 -3.31 0.95
C ARG A 27 -15.52 -4.80 0.71
N PRO A 28 -15.05 -5.26 -0.47
CA PRO A 28 -14.77 -6.67 -0.68
C PRO A 28 -13.76 -7.24 0.32
N PHE A 29 -12.71 -6.48 0.65
CA PHE A 29 -11.68 -6.91 1.60
C PHE A 29 -12.16 -6.82 3.05
N GLU A 30 -12.92 -5.79 3.41
CA GLU A 30 -13.57 -5.67 4.72
C GLU A 30 -14.53 -6.83 4.98
N TYR A 31 -15.30 -7.26 3.97
CA TYR A 31 -16.19 -8.42 4.09
C TYR A 31 -15.42 -9.74 4.18
N ALA A 32 -14.31 -9.87 3.47
CA ALA A 32 -13.48 -11.08 3.52
C ALA A 32 -12.70 -11.21 4.84
N LEU A 33 -12.23 -10.09 5.40
CA LEU A 33 -11.53 -10.03 6.67
C LEU A 33 -11.82 -8.69 7.33
N GLN A 34 -12.55 -8.71 8.45
CA GLN A 34 -12.94 -7.49 9.16
C GLN A 34 -11.71 -6.76 9.73
N PRO A 35 -11.73 -5.41 9.74
CA PRO A 35 -10.65 -4.63 10.34
C PRO A 35 -10.57 -4.83 11.85
N PRO A 36 -9.44 -4.50 12.48
CA PRO A 36 -9.30 -4.61 13.93
C PRO A 36 -10.30 -3.70 14.67
N PRO A 37 -10.70 -4.04 15.91
CA PRO A 37 -11.74 -3.30 16.65
C PRO A 37 -11.46 -1.81 16.88
N TRP A 38 -10.18 -1.40 16.89
CA TRP A 38 -9.76 -0.01 17.06
C TRP A 38 -9.64 0.77 15.74
N TYR A 39 -9.94 0.14 14.60
CA TYR A 39 -9.97 0.83 13.30
C TYR A 39 -11.05 1.91 13.29
N LYS A 40 -10.68 3.11 12.83
CA LYS A 40 -11.59 4.23 12.62
C LYS A 40 -11.58 4.60 11.13
N LYS A 41 -12.76 4.66 10.51
CA LYS A 41 -12.90 4.91 9.06
C LYS A 41 -12.24 6.21 8.61
N ASP A 42 -12.35 7.25 9.43
CA ASP A 42 -11.87 8.61 9.13
C ASP A 42 -10.45 8.87 9.63
N HIS A 43 -9.78 7.85 10.20
CA HIS A 43 -8.39 7.99 10.63
C HIS A 43 -7.45 8.14 9.43
N VAL A 44 -6.54 9.10 9.56
CA VAL A 44 -5.48 9.42 8.61
C VAL A 44 -4.15 9.15 9.29
N ALA A 45 -3.39 8.23 8.72
CA ALA A 45 -2.08 7.86 9.22
C ALA A 45 -1.06 8.95 8.92
N VAL A 46 -0.61 9.65 9.96
CA VAL A 46 0.36 10.74 9.82
C VAL A 46 1.78 10.20 9.72
N ASN A 47 2.09 9.18 10.53
CA ASN A 47 3.42 8.58 10.62
C ASN A 47 3.34 7.08 10.35
N LYS A 48 3.55 6.69 9.10
CA LYS A 48 3.61 5.27 8.74
C LYS A 48 4.98 4.64 8.98
N PRO A 49 5.08 3.32 9.21
CA PRO A 49 3.96 2.41 9.48
C PRO A 49 3.40 2.64 10.89
N GLU A 50 2.08 2.77 11.01
CA GLU A 50 1.39 2.83 12.31
C GLU A 50 1.17 1.41 12.83
N VAL A 51 2.24 0.80 13.32
CA VAL A 51 2.19 -0.56 13.84
C VAL A 51 1.17 -0.67 14.99
N PRO A 52 0.44 -1.80 15.11
CA PRO A 52 -0.52 -1.99 16.19
C PRO A 52 0.12 -1.90 17.58
N SER A 53 -0.67 -1.51 18.59
CA SER A 53 -0.20 -1.51 19.98
C SER A 53 0.31 -2.90 20.39
N GLY A 54 1.46 -2.94 21.07
CA GLY A 54 2.14 -4.18 21.45
C GLY A 54 3.06 -4.78 20.40
N VAL A 55 3.13 -4.19 19.19
CA VAL A 55 4.09 -4.58 18.15
C VAL A 55 5.22 -3.54 18.08
N PRO A 56 6.47 -3.89 18.45
CA PRO A 56 7.58 -2.93 18.45
C PRO A 56 7.97 -2.49 17.03
N GLU A 57 8.04 -3.44 16.11
CA GLU A 57 8.48 -3.20 14.73
C GLU A 57 7.61 -3.94 13.71
N LEU A 58 7.57 -3.42 12.48
CA LEU A 58 6.84 -4.04 11.36
C LEU A 58 7.27 -5.49 11.11
N LYS A 59 8.55 -5.82 11.31
CA LYS A 59 9.10 -7.17 11.12
C LYS A 59 8.52 -8.21 12.08
N GLN A 60 7.98 -7.76 13.22
CA GLN A 60 7.36 -8.58 14.26
C GLN A 60 5.83 -8.63 14.14
N TYR A 61 5.25 -7.99 13.14
CA TYR A 61 3.83 -8.10 12.87
C TYR A 61 3.52 -9.42 12.13
N ASP A 62 2.88 -10.36 12.83
CA ASP A 62 2.53 -11.68 12.29
C ASP A 62 1.23 -11.70 11.47
N GLY A 63 0.50 -10.58 11.44
CA GLY A 63 -0.75 -10.48 10.69
C GLY A 63 -0.54 -10.30 9.17
N PRO A 64 -1.64 -10.40 8.40
CA PRO A 64 -1.58 -10.24 6.95
C PRO A 64 -1.23 -8.79 6.56
N GLN A 65 -0.30 -8.64 5.61
CA GLN A 65 0.12 -7.34 5.10
C GLN A 65 -0.28 -7.19 3.63
N CYS A 66 -0.70 -5.98 3.25
CA CYS A 66 -1.10 -5.64 1.89
C CYS A 66 -0.23 -4.49 1.36
N TYR A 67 0.28 -4.69 0.14
CA TYR A 67 1.01 -3.71 -0.63
C TYR A 67 0.40 -3.62 -2.03
N ILE A 68 0.25 -2.39 -2.51
CA ILE A 68 -0.52 -2.04 -3.72
C ILE A 68 0.28 -1.04 -4.53
N ILE A 69 0.35 -1.26 -5.84
CA ILE A 69 0.87 -0.30 -6.82
C ILE A 69 -0.29 0.37 -7.57
N PRO A 70 -0.19 1.66 -7.94
CA PRO A 70 -1.21 2.33 -8.72
C PRO A 70 -1.29 1.78 -10.15
N GLY A 71 -2.50 1.81 -10.72
CA GLY A 71 -2.68 1.66 -12.16
C GLY A 71 -2.64 3.01 -12.88
N ASN A 72 -2.61 3.01 -14.21
CA ASN A 72 -2.68 4.23 -15.03
C ASN A 72 -3.91 5.11 -14.71
N HIS A 73 -5.06 4.51 -14.40
CA HIS A 73 -6.27 5.25 -14.03
C HIS A 73 -6.14 6.01 -12.71
N ASP A 74 -5.30 5.55 -11.77
CA ASP A 74 -5.07 6.27 -10.50
C ASP A 74 -4.38 7.61 -10.70
N TRP A 75 -3.72 7.80 -11.84
CA TRP A 75 -3.01 9.02 -12.16
C TRP A 75 -3.90 10.13 -12.74
N PHE A 76 -5.17 9.85 -13.03
CA PHE A 76 -6.10 10.83 -13.62
C PHE A 76 -6.40 12.03 -12.71
N ASP A 77 -6.25 11.89 -11.39
CA ASP A 77 -6.37 12.99 -10.43
C ASP A 77 -5.01 13.42 -9.86
N GLY A 78 -3.91 13.07 -10.54
CA GLY A 78 -2.55 13.31 -10.05
C GLY A 78 -2.17 12.43 -8.86
N LEU A 79 -2.68 11.20 -8.79
CA LEU A 79 -2.41 10.20 -7.74
C LEU A 79 -3.00 10.55 -6.35
N ASN A 80 -3.76 11.63 -6.24
CA ASN A 80 -4.25 12.15 -4.97
C ASN A 80 -5.18 11.15 -4.23
N THR A 81 -6.13 10.55 -4.95
CA THR A 81 -7.03 9.55 -4.35
C THR A 81 -6.26 8.30 -3.93
N PHE A 82 -5.25 7.87 -4.70
CA PHE A 82 -4.39 6.75 -4.33
C PHE A 82 -3.67 7.02 -3.01
N MET A 83 -3.01 8.18 -2.90
CA MET A 83 -2.29 8.55 -1.70
C MET A 83 -3.23 8.58 -0.49
N ARG A 84 -4.42 9.17 -0.65
CA ARG A 84 -5.45 9.23 0.41
C ARG A 84 -5.93 7.85 0.87
N PHE A 85 -6.21 6.93 -0.03
CA PHE A 85 -6.82 5.65 0.33
C PHE A 85 -5.81 4.55 0.63
N ILE A 86 -4.62 4.57 0.01
CA ILE A 86 -3.62 3.52 0.18
C ILE A 86 -2.51 3.97 1.13
N CYS A 87 -1.92 5.14 0.88
CA CYS A 87 -0.77 5.62 1.64
C CYS A 87 -1.16 6.30 2.97
N HIS A 88 -2.38 6.81 3.11
CA HIS A 88 -2.83 7.44 4.36
C HIS A 88 -3.76 6.56 5.21
N LYS A 89 -4.23 5.42 4.72
CA LYS A 89 -4.97 4.44 5.54
C LYS A 89 -4.04 3.34 6.02
N SER A 90 -4.24 2.87 7.26
CA SER A 90 -3.41 1.80 7.85
C SER A 90 -3.97 0.40 7.61
N TRP A 91 -5.22 0.26 7.15
CA TRP A 91 -5.93 -1.02 7.08
C TRP A 91 -6.81 -1.13 5.82
N LEU A 92 -6.81 -2.30 5.19
CA LEU A 92 -7.73 -2.73 4.14
C LEU A 92 -8.50 -3.96 4.66
N GLY A 93 -9.64 -3.73 5.30
CA GLY A 93 -10.20 -4.74 6.19
C GLY A 93 -9.19 -5.10 7.27
N GLY A 94 -8.99 -6.39 7.56
CA GLY A 94 -7.97 -6.86 8.50
C GLY A 94 -6.55 -6.96 7.94
N TRP A 95 -6.31 -6.47 6.72
CA TRP A 95 -4.97 -6.44 6.12
C TRP A 95 -4.25 -5.14 6.45
N PHE A 96 -3.07 -5.22 7.05
CA PHE A 96 -2.28 -4.06 7.40
C PHE A 96 -1.61 -3.43 6.17
N MET A 97 -1.68 -2.11 6.02
CA MET A 97 -1.12 -1.35 4.88
C MET A 97 0.02 -0.42 5.34
N PRO A 98 1.25 -0.93 5.48
CA PRO A 98 2.38 -0.14 5.99
C PRO A 98 2.98 0.83 4.96
N GLN A 99 2.64 0.71 3.67
CA GLN A 99 3.26 1.50 2.60
C GLN A 99 3.02 3.00 2.76
N LYS A 100 4.07 3.80 2.50
CA LYS A 100 4.04 5.28 2.58
C LYS A 100 3.98 5.97 1.22
N LYS A 101 4.41 5.28 0.17
CA LYS A 101 4.54 5.79 -1.20
C LYS A 101 3.82 4.84 -2.16
N SER A 102 3.67 5.27 -3.41
CA SER A 102 3.10 4.46 -4.48
C SER A 102 4.03 3.35 -4.99
N TYR A 103 5.31 3.44 -4.64
CA TYR A 103 6.34 2.44 -4.89
C TYR A 103 6.93 1.93 -3.57
N PHE A 104 7.51 0.73 -3.59
CA PHE A 104 8.08 0.10 -2.39
C PHE A 104 9.14 -0.95 -2.76
N ALA A 105 9.96 -1.32 -1.78
CA ALA A 105 10.83 -2.48 -1.84
C ALA A 105 10.64 -3.32 -0.59
N LEU A 106 10.56 -4.65 -0.74
CA LEU A 106 10.35 -5.59 0.33
C LEU A 106 11.40 -6.68 0.26
N GLN A 107 12.13 -6.84 1.36
CA GLN A 107 13.00 -7.97 1.55
C GLN A 107 12.20 -9.13 2.13
N LEU A 108 12.06 -10.18 1.34
CA LEU A 108 11.47 -11.44 1.77
C LEU A 108 12.54 -12.34 2.39
N PRO A 109 12.14 -13.38 3.16
CA PRO A 109 13.07 -14.36 3.68
C PRO A 109 13.93 -14.99 2.57
N LYS A 110 15.13 -15.44 2.94
CA LYS A 110 16.10 -16.10 2.04
C LYS A 110 16.63 -15.18 0.92
N GLY A 111 16.74 -13.88 1.17
CA GLY A 111 17.41 -12.93 0.29
C GLY A 111 16.61 -12.53 -0.96
N TRP A 112 15.31 -12.85 -1.01
CA TRP A 112 14.44 -12.44 -2.11
C TRP A 112 13.98 -11.01 -1.93
N TRP A 113 13.79 -10.31 -3.05
CA TRP A 113 13.26 -8.96 -3.06
C TRP A 113 12.01 -8.87 -3.93
N VAL A 114 11.07 -8.04 -3.49
CA VAL A 114 9.93 -7.61 -4.31
C VAL A 114 9.97 -6.09 -4.43
N PHE A 115 9.94 -5.62 -5.66
CA PHE A 115 9.89 -4.19 -6.00
C PHE A 115 8.52 -3.86 -6.58
N GLY A 116 7.83 -2.93 -5.95
CA GLY A 116 6.62 -2.32 -6.47
C GLY A 116 6.98 -1.00 -7.12
N LEU A 117 6.78 -0.90 -8.44
CA LEU A 117 7.07 0.30 -9.22
C LEU A 117 5.80 1.07 -9.52
N ASP A 118 5.90 2.39 -9.49
CA ASP A 118 4.86 3.30 -9.99
C ASP A 118 5.35 3.92 -11.29
N LEU A 119 4.81 3.43 -12.40
CA LEU A 119 5.22 3.80 -13.75
C LEU A 119 4.32 4.87 -14.41
N ALA A 120 3.38 5.42 -13.63
CA ALA A 120 2.47 6.47 -14.06
C ALA A 120 1.83 6.21 -15.44
N LEU A 121 1.82 7.24 -16.29
CA LEU A 121 1.31 7.19 -17.67
C LEU A 121 2.41 7.00 -18.72
N HIS A 122 3.69 6.97 -18.30
CA HIS A 122 4.83 7.09 -19.22
C HIS A 122 5.78 5.88 -19.21
N CYS A 123 5.42 4.81 -18.48
CA CYS A 123 6.23 3.59 -18.39
C CYS A 123 7.66 3.85 -17.89
N ASP A 124 7.85 4.88 -17.07
CA ASP A 124 9.15 5.31 -16.57
C ASP A 124 9.06 5.67 -15.07
N ILE A 125 10.20 5.67 -14.39
CA ILE A 125 10.31 6.06 -12.98
C ILE A 125 10.81 7.49 -12.86
N ASP A 126 10.24 8.25 -11.92
CA ASP A 126 10.73 9.60 -11.64
C ASP A 126 12.08 9.58 -10.87
N VAL A 127 12.69 10.75 -10.75
CA VAL A 127 13.99 10.93 -10.08
C VAL A 127 13.95 10.53 -8.59
N TYR A 128 12.81 10.67 -7.91
CA TYR A 128 12.67 10.33 -6.50
C TYR A 128 12.56 8.82 -6.29
N GLN A 129 11.90 8.13 -7.22
CA GLN A 129 11.79 6.68 -7.24
C GLN A 129 13.12 6.05 -7.63
N PHE A 130 13.80 6.60 -8.63
CA PHE A 130 15.17 6.20 -8.98
C PHE A 130 16.12 6.35 -7.78
N LYS A 131 16.13 7.53 -7.14
CA LYS A 131 16.98 7.79 -5.97
C LYS A 131 16.71 6.80 -4.84
N PHE A 132 15.43 6.53 -4.55
CA PHE A 132 15.03 5.56 -3.52
C PHE A 132 15.61 4.16 -3.79
N PHE A 133 15.47 3.63 -5.01
CA PHE A 133 16.00 2.30 -5.32
C PHE A 133 17.53 2.28 -5.41
N ALA A 134 18.15 3.37 -5.89
CA ALA A 134 19.60 3.49 -5.93
C ALA A 134 20.24 3.53 -4.52
N GLU A 135 19.61 4.24 -3.58
CA GLU A 135 20.04 4.26 -2.17
C GLU A 135 19.88 2.89 -1.53
N LEU A 136 18.73 2.23 -1.75
CA LEU A 136 18.47 0.89 -1.24
C LEU A 136 19.54 -0.13 -1.62
N VAL A 137 20.05 -0.07 -2.87
CA VAL A 137 21.10 -0.98 -3.37
C VAL A 137 22.45 -0.69 -2.72
N LYS A 138 22.74 0.58 -2.38
CA LYS A 138 24.01 0.97 -1.73
C LYS A 138 24.05 0.63 -0.24
N GLU A 139 22.88 0.54 0.40
CA GLU A 139 22.74 0.23 1.83
C GLU A 139 22.71 -1.27 2.13
N GLN A 140 22.78 -2.14 1.11
CA GLN A 140 23.00 -3.59 1.27
C GLN A 140 24.48 -3.90 1.45
#